data_AF-A0A7S1BHW4-F1
#
_entry.id   AF-A0A7S1BHW4-F1
#
_cell.length_a   1.000
_cell.length_b   1.000
_cell.length_c   1.000
_cell.angle_alpha   90.00
_cell.angle_beta   90.00
_cell.angle_gamma   90.00
#
_symmetry.space_group_name_H-M   'P 1'
#
loop_
_entity.id
_entity.type
_entity.pdbx_description
1 polymer ?
#
loop_
_entity_poly.entity_id
_entity_poly.type
_entity_poly.pdbx_seq_one_letter_code
_entity_poly.pdbx_strand_id
1 'polypeptide(L)'
;RRNFTMATSGGAATGSNHPVFHGVARSEALFFLLLGDMHYEDLSTPSVERRLEAFDDVMSSPNQQEMFAMKPLVYSWDDHDWLGNNMGADYENPTHREAALASYRIAIPHHEMPARAQIQAEAEAEAEVSIYHAFTIGTV
;
A
#
# COMPACT_ATOMS: atom_id res chain seq x y z
N ARG A 1 25.23 -9.94 18.63
CA ARG A 1 24.08 -9.09 18.23
C ARG A 1 23.75 -9.41 16.78
N ARG A 2 22.48 -9.63 16.44
CA ARG A 2 22.06 -9.75 15.04
C ARG A 2 21.75 -8.35 14.51
N ASN A 3 22.26 -8.02 13.33
CA ASN A 3 21.95 -6.79 12.63
C ASN A 3 21.01 -7.11 11.47
N PHE A 4 20.14 -6.18 11.12
CA PHE A 4 19.30 -6.28 9.93
C PHE A 4 19.22 -4.90 9.27
N THR A 5 18.91 -4.88 7.98
CA THR A 5 18.75 -3.67 7.18
C THR A 5 17.38 -3.70 6.53
N MET A 6 16.69 -2.56 6.52
CA MET A 6 15.48 -2.34 5.73
C MET A 6 15.66 -1.10 4.87
N ALA A 7 14.96 -1.05 3.74
CA ALA A 7 14.80 0.15 2.94
C ALA A 7 13.37 0.69 3.14
N THR A 8 13.19 2.00 3.13
CA THR A 8 11.88 2.61 3.34
C THR A 8 11.69 3.87 2.50
N SER A 9 10.45 4.14 2.11
CA SER A 9 10.01 5.40 1.48
C SER A 9 8.63 5.80 2.02
N GLY A 10 8.32 7.08 1.91
CA GLY A 10 6.96 7.63 2.14
C GLY A 10 6.26 8.06 0.85
N GLY A 11 6.75 7.60 -0.31
CA GLY A 11 6.16 7.89 -1.61
C GLY A 11 7.18 7.87 -2.75
N ALA A 12 6.67 7.73 -3.97
CA ALA A 12 7.42 7.93 -5.20
C ALA A 12 6.49 8.34 -6.34
N ALA A 13 6.96 9.19 -7.27
CA ALA A 13 6.19 9.52 -8.47
C ALA A 13 5.70 8.24 -9.19
N THR A 14 4.46 8.28 -9.70
CA THR A 14 3.86 7.18 -10.46
C THR A 14 4.79 6.78 -11.61
N GLY A 15 5.11 5.49 -11.70
CA GLY A 15 5.99 4.95 -12.74
C GLY A 15 7.44 5.49 -12.74
N SER A 16 7.94 5.99 -11.61
CA SER A 16 9.29 6.53 -11.50
C SER A 16 10.38 5.51 -11.86
N ASN A 17 11.27 5.89 -12.78
CA ASN A 17 12.44 5.09 -13.16
C ASN A 17 13.73 5.56 -12.46
N HIS A 18 13.63 6.20 -11.29
CA HIS A 18 14.80 6.74 -10.61
C HIS A 18 15.81 5.63 -10.21
N PRO A 19 17.14 5.83 -10.37
CA PRO A 19 18.14 4.80 -10.04
C PRO A 19 18.17 4.36 -8.57
N VAL A 20 17.49 5.08 -7.68
CA VAL A 20 17.37 4.70 -6.27
C VAL A 20 16.72 3.32 -6.11
N PHE A 21 15.69 3.00 -6.89
CA PHE A 21 15.00 1.70 -6.78
C PHE A 21 15.93 0.56 -7.20
N HIS A 22 16.73 0.76 -8.26
CA HIS A 22 17.79 -0.17 -8.67
C HIS A 22 18.84 -0.38 -7.56
N GLY A 23 19.19 0.69 -6.85
CA GLY A 23 20.07 0.64 -5.68
C GLY A 23 19.45 -0.14 -4.52
N VAL A 24 18.17 0.08 -4.21
CA VAL A 24 17.44 -0.68 -3.19
C VAL A 24 17.35 -2.16 -3.57
N ALA A 25 17.05 -2.48 -4.83
CA ALA A 25 16.96 -3.85 -5.34
C ALA A 25 18.24 -4.66 -5.09
N ARG A 26 19.42 -4.02 -5.17
CA ARG A 26 20.74 -4.62 -4.97
C ARG A 26 21.33 -4.44 -3.58
N SER A 27 20.60 -3.80 -2.67
CA SER A 27 21.06 -3.61 -1.28
C SER A 27 20.88 -4.87 -0.44
N GLU A 28 21.49 -4.87 0.75
CA GLU A 28 21.29 -5.90 1.79
C GLU A 28 19.95 -5.74 2.55
N ALA A 29 19.04 -4.87 2.09
CA ALA A 29 17.73 -4.71 2.72
C ALA A 29 16.92 -6.02 2.64
N LEU A 30 16.35 -6.43 3.77
CA LEU A 30 15.53 -7.63 3.87
C LEU A 30 14.14 -7.46 3.24
N PHE A 31 13.61 -6.24 3.30
CA PHE A 31 12.33 -5.85 2.73
C PHE A 31 12.33 -4.34 2.46
N PHE A 32 11.36 -3.91 1.65
CA PHE A 32 11.06 -2.51 1.41
C PHE A 32 9.76 -2.13 2.14
N LEU A 33 9.83 -1.13 3.00
CA LEU A 33 8.70 -0.56 3.73
C LEU A 33 8.22 0.72 3.04
N LEU A 34 7.11 0.62 2.33
CA LEU A 34 6.42 1.76 1.73
C LEU A 34 5.34 2.26 2.69
N LEU A 35 5.51 3.47 3.20
CA LEU A 35 4.66 4.06 4.23
C LEU A 35 3.46 4.84 3.69
N GLY A 36 3.25 4.82 2.37
CA GLY A 36 2.22 5.60 1.70
C GLY A 36 2.56 5.84 0.25
N ASP A 37 1.61 6.45 -0.46
CA ASP A 37 1.77 7.05 -1.78
C ASP A 37 2.45 6.09 -2.78
N MET A 38 1.82 4.93 -3.01
CA MET A 38 2.24 4.02 -4.07
C MET A 38 2.21 4.72 -5.44
N HIS A 39 1.23 5.60 -5.64
CA HIS A 39 1.08 6.43 -6.81
C HIS A 39 0.64 7.85 -6.44
N TYR A 40 0.85 8.82 -7.35
CA TYR A 40 0.42 10.22 -7.21
C TYR A 40 -0.66 10.61 -8.24
N GLU A 41 -1.52 9.66 -8.64
CA GLU A 41 -2.55 9.91 -9.67
C GLU A 41 -3.75 10.73 -9.18
N ASP A 42 -3.90 10.97 -7.87
CA ASP A 42 -4.97 11.81 -7.27
C ASP A 42 -6.37 11.52 -7.83
N LEU A 43 -6.71 10.23 -7.84
CA LEU A 43 -7.85 9.72 -8.59
C LEU A 43 -9.19 10.09 -7.95
N SER A 44 -9.73 11.25 -8.34
CA SER A 44 -11.01 11.78 -7.87
C SER A 44 -12.26 11.11 -8.49
N THR A 45 -12.13 9.87 -8.98
CA THR A 45 -13.22 9.12 -9.62
C THR A 45 -13.51 7.81 -8.89
N PRO A 46 -14.76 7.28 -8.92
CA PRO A 46 -15.10 5.98 -8.32
C PRO A 46 -14.66 4.79 -9.20
N SER A 47 -13.58 4.92 -9.96
CA SER A 47 -13.12 3.87 -10.88
C SER A 47 -12.07 2.99 -10.21
N VAL A 48 -12.45 1.75 -9.91
CA VAL A 48 -11.50 0.72 -9.45
C VAL A 48 -10.46 0.43 -10.53
N GLU A 49 -10.87 0.35 -11.79
CA GLU A 49 -9.99 0.06 -12.92
C GLU A 49 -8.90 1.12 -13.06
N ARG A 50 -9.27 2.41 -13.00
CA ARG A 50 -8.28 3.51 -13.08
C ARG A 50 -7.27 3.48 -11.93
N ARG A 51 -7.69 3.01 -10.75
CA ARG A 51 -6.79 2.82 -9.60
C ARG A 51 -5.85 1.65 -9.82
N LEU A 52 -6.34 0.54 -10.36
CA LEU A 52 -5.48 -0.61 -10.72
C LEU A 52 -4.46 -0.23 -11.81
N GLU A 53 -4.85 0.58 -12.80
CA GLU A 53 -3.91 1.13 -13.80
C GLU A 53 -2.76 1.91 -13.13
N ALA A 54 -3.04 2.68 -12.07
CA ALA A 54 -2.00 3.41 -11.34
C ALA A 54 -1.01 2.47 -10.64
N PHE A 55 -1.47 1.32 -10.11
CA PHE A 55 -0.58 0.26 -9.63
C PHE A 55 0.23 -0.34 -10.79
N ASP A 56 -0.40 -0.61 -11.94
CA ASP A 56 0.27 -1.18 -13.11
C ASP A 56 1.37 -0.24 -13.64
N ASP A 57 1.14 1.06 -13.66
CA ASP A 57 2.12 2.07 -14.08
C ASP A 57 3.37 2.03 -13.17
N VAL A 58 3.18 1.87 -11.87
CA VAL A 58 4.27 1.72 -10.89
C VAL A 58 4.98 0.38 -11.04
N MET A 59 4.21 -0.71 -11.17
CA MET A 59 4.74 -2.08 -11.23
C MET A 59 5.37 -2.44 -12.58
N SER A 60 5.15 -1.63 -13.61
CA SER A 60 5.73 -1.79 -14.94
C SER A 60 6.94 -0.89 -15.21
N SER A 61 7.20 0.11 -14.37
CA SER A 61 8.37 0.98 -14.53
C SER A 61 9.67 0.23 -14.24
N PRO A 62 10.73 0.31 -15.08
CA PRO A 62 11.84 -0.64 -15.04
C PRO A 62 12.53 -0.77 -13.67
N ASN A 63 12.92 0.36 -13.05
CA ASN A 63 13.63 0.33 -11.77
C ASN A 63 12.69 0.03 -10.58
N GLN A 64 11.43 0.48 -10.62
CA GLN A 64 10.42 0.13 -9.60
C GLN A 64 10.07 -1.36 -9.66
N GLN A 65 9.79 -1.88 -10.85
CA GLN A 65 9.55 -3.29 -11.11
C GLN A 65 10.71 -4.15 -10.60
N GLU A 66 11.95 -3.78 -10.93
CA GLU A 66 13.13 -4.51 -10.43
C GLU A 66 13.16 -4.52 -8.90
N MET A 67 12.89 -3.39 -8.23
CA MET A 67 12.84 -3.34 -6.77
C MET A 67 11.74 -4.23 -6.20
N PHE A 68 10.50 -4.15 -6.68
CA PHE A 68 9.37 -4.93 -6.16
C PHE A 68 9.52 -6.43 -6.46
N ALA A 69 10.18 -6.81 -7.55
CA ALA A 69 10.51 -8.20 -7.86
C ALA A 69 11.61 -8.77 -6.94
N MET A 70 12.54 -7.92 -6.50
CA MET A 70 13.72 -8.34 -5.73
C MET A 70 13.57 -8.19 -4.21
N LYS A 71 12.68 -7.32 -3.75
CA LYS A 71 12.48 -7.01 -2.33
C LYS A 71 11.03 -7.25 -1.92
N PRO A 72 10.78 -8.06 -0.87
CA PRO A 72 9.45 -8.15 -0.27
C PRO A 72 8.92 -6.76 0.08
N LEU A 73 7.67 -6.50 -0.29
CA LEU A 73 7.00 -5.24 -0.02
C LEU A 73 6.18 -5.35 1.27
N VAL A 74 6.41 -4.40 2.17
CA VAL A 74 5.49 -4.07 3.26
C VAL A 74 4.91 -2.70 2.95
N TYR A 75 3.59 -2.63 2.80
CA TYR A 75 2.92 -1.43 2.34
C TYR A 75 1.73 -1.07 3.24
N SER A 76 1.60 0.23 3.50
CA SER A 76 0.40 0.88 4.02
C SER A 76 0.10 2.05 3.10
N TRP A 77 -1.17 2.27 2.80
CA TRP A 77 -1.61 3.42 2.00
C TRP A 77 -1.49 4.76 2.74
N ASP A 78 -1.51 5.87 2.00
CA ASP A 78 -1.63 7.25 2.49
C ASP A 78 -2.56 8.08 1.57
N ASP A 79 -2.59 9.40 1.71
CA ASP A 79 -3.59 10.27 1.09
C ASP A 79 -3.60 10.27 -0.45
N HIS A 80 -2.46 10.06 -1.14
CA HIS A 80 -2.44 9.97 -2.61
C HIS A 80 -2.92 8.62 -3.16
N ASP A 81 -2.87 7.55 -2.36
CA ASP A 81 -3.54 6.28 -2.67
C ASP A 81 -5.07 6.40 -2.52
N TRP A 82 -5.48 7.35 -1.69
CA TRP A 82 -6.86 7.71 -1.47
C TRP A 82 -7.42 8.61 -2.57
N LEU A 83 -7.18 9.93 -2.49
CA LEU A 83 -7.72 10.96 -3.39
C LEU A 83 -6.78 12.19 -3.53
N GLY A 84 -5.64 12.18 -2.86
CA GLY A 84 -4.71 13.29 -2.75
C GLY A 84 -4.84 14.08 -1.45
N ASN A 85 -3.92 15.03 -1.28
CA ASN A 85 -3.76 15.87 -0.09
C ASN A 85 -5.08 16.44 0.45
N ASN A 86 -5.27 16.30 1.77
CA ASN A 86 -6.40 16.87 2.53
C ASN A 86 -7.79 16.44 2.06
N MET A 87 -7.90 15.38 1.26
CA MET A 87 -9.18 14.80 0.87
C MET A 87 -9.68 13.90 2.01
N GLY A 88 -10.03 14.48 3.15
CA GLY A 88 -10.51 13.75 4.34
C GLY A 88 -11.93 13.20 4.22
N ALA A 89 -12.51 12.81 5.36
CA ALA A 89 -13.87 12.25 5.52
C ALA A 89 -15.02 13.15 5.00
N ASP A 90 -14.71 14.37 4.54
CA ASP A 90 -15.63 15.37 4.02
C ASP A 90 -15.87 15.28 2.50
N TYR A 91 -15.31 14.28 1.80
CA TYR A 91 -15.64 14.09 0.39
C TYR A 91 -17.07 13.55 0.26
N GLU A 92 -17.94 14.34 -0.39
CA GLU A 92 -19.40 14.12 -0.50
C GLU A 92 -19.83 12.81 -1.22
N ASN A 93 -18.88 11.95 -1.61
CA ASN A 93 -19.15 10.78 -2.42
C ASN A 93 -18.57 9.48 -1.83
N PRO A 94 -19.38 8.66 -1.12
CA PRO A 94 -18.94 7.40 -0.53
C PRO A 94 -18.40 6.39 -1.57
N THR A 95 -18.78 6.53 -2.84
CA THR A 95 -18.33 5.62 -3.91
C THR A 95 -16.83 5.74 -4.21
N HIS A 96 -16.21 6.89 -3.92
CA HIS A 96 -14.75 7.06 -4.06
C HIS A 96 -14.00 6.23 -3.02
N ARG A 97 -14.52 6.20 -1.79
CA ARG A 97 -13.99 5.36 -0.70
C ARG A 97 -13.97 3.91 -1.07
N GLU A 98 -15.12 3.45 -1.55
CA GLU A 98 -15.32 2.05 -1.92
C GLU A 98 -14.38 1.65 -3.05
N ALA A 99 -14.17 2.53 -4.04
CA ALA A 99 -13.21 2.29 -5.11
C ALA A 99 -11.77 2.17 -4.60
N ALA A 100 -11.32 3.08 -3.72
CA ALA A 100 -9.97 3.04 -3.13
C ALA A 100 -9.73 1.77 -2.29
N LEU A 101 -10.69 1.41 -1.44
CA LEU A 101 -10.60 0.19 -0.62
C LEU A 101 -10.66 -1.07 -1.48
N ALA A 102 -11.49 -1.09 -2.52
CA ALA A 102 -11.59 -2.22 -3.42
C ALA A 102 -10.30 -2.43 -4.22
N SER A 103 -9.71 -1.36 -4.78
CA SER A 103 -8.45 -1.47 -5.51
C SER A 103 -7.31 -1.94 -4.60
N TYR A 104 -7.22 -1.42 -3.38
CA TYR A 104 -6.20 -1.86 -2.41
C TYR A 104 -6.32 -3.36 -2.10
N ARG A 105 -7.54 -3.86 -1.86
CA ARG A 105 -7.80 -5.29 -1.57
C ARG A 105 -7.53 -6.20 -2.77
N ILE A 106 -7.70 -5.71 -3.99
CA ILE A 106 -7.41 -6.47 -5.21
C ILE A 106 -5.90 -6.50 -5.49
N ALA A 107 -5.23 -5.36 -5.38
CA ALA A 107 -3.84 -5.20 -5.79
C ALA A 107 -2.83 -5.72 -4.76
N ILE A 108 -3.14 -5.59 -3.47
CA ILE A 108 -2.18 -5.87 -2.39
C ILE A 108 -2.51 -7.19 -1.71
N PRO A 109 -1.61 -8.19 -1.78
CA PRO A 109 -1.79 -9.43 -1.03
C PRO A 109 -1.92 -9.14 0.47
N HIS A 110 -3.00 -9.58 1.08
CA HIS A 110 -3.26 -9.44 2.50
C HIS A 110 -3.81 -10.75 3.08
N HIS A 111 -3.75 -10.89 4.41
CA HIS A 111 -4.35 -12.02 5.10
C HIS A 111 -5.87 -12.06 4.87
N GLU A 112 -6.47 -13.25 4.99
CA GLU A 112 -7.93 -13.40 4.88
C GLU A 112 -8.61 -12.48 5.89
N MET A 113 -9.55 -11.66 5.40
CA MET A 113 -10.35 -10.83 6.28
C MET A 113 -11.37 -11.74 7.00
N PRO A 114 -11.46 -11.71 8.34
CA PRO A 114 -12.48 -12.47 9.05
C PRO A 114 -13.86 -12.12 8.52
N ALA A 115 -14.73 -13.14 8.41
CA ALA A 115 -16.07 -12.94 7.89
C ALA A 115 -16.82 -11.96 8.80
N ARG A 116 -17.54 -11.00 8.22
CA ARG A 116 -18.31 -9.99 8.99
C ARG A 116 -19.22 -10.62 10.07
N ALA A 117 -19.74 -11.82 9.81
CA ALA A 117 -20.55 -12.59 10.76
C ALA A 117 -19.76 -13.16 11.95
N GLN A 118 -18.47 -13.47 11.80
CA GLN A 118 -17.60 -13.89 12.91
C GLN A 118 -17.29 -12.71 13.85
N ILE A 119 -17.19 -11.51 13.28
CA ILE A 119 -16.88 -10.26 14.00
C ILE A 119 -18.08 -9.78 14.82
N GLN A 120 -19.29 -9.99 14.32
CA GLN A 120 -20.53 -9.62 15.01
C GLN A 120 -20.81 -10.48 16.26
N ALA A 121 -20.14 -11.64 16.38
CA ALA A 121 -20.22 -12.49 17.57
C ALA A 121 -19.25 -12.06 18.69
N GLU A 122 -18.26 -11.20 18.40
CA GLU A 122 -17.16 -10.90 19.32
C GLU A 122 -17.08 -9.42 19.80
N ALA A 123 -17.78 -8.46 19.20
CA ALA A 123 -17.82 -7.09 19.73
C ALA A 123 -19.09 -6.30 19.38
N GLU A 124 -19.67 -5.67 20.42
CA GLU A 124 -20.62 -4.57 20.30
C GLU A 124 -19.94 -3.35 19.64
N ALA A 125 -20.61 -2.75 18.65
CA ALA A 125 -20.22 -1.56 17.87
C ALA A 125 -19.03 -1.72 16.88
N GLU A 126 -19.35 -1.61 15.58
CA GLU A 126 -18.46 -1.14 14.51
C GLU A 126 -17.01 -1.66 14.45
N ALA A 127 -16.78 -2.96 14.63
CA ALA A 127 -15.48 -3.54 14.31
C ALA A 127 -15.27 -3.54 12.77
N GLU A 128 -14.78 -2.42 12.21
CA GLU A 128 -14.22 -2.37 10.87
C GLU A 128 -12.97 -3.28 10.84
N VAL A 129 -13.00 -4.25 9.93
CA VAL A 129 -11.89 -5.19 9.74
C VAL A 129 -10.73 -4.43 9.12
N SER A 130 -9.62 -4.33 9.86
CA SER A 130 -8.43 -3.62 9.41
C SER A 130 -7.37 -4.60 8.90
N ILE A 131 -6.74 -4.27 7.78
CA ILE A 131 -5.52 -4.96 7.34
C ILE A 131 -4.36 -4.31 8.11
N TYR A 132 -3.64 -5.10 8.90
CA TYR A 132 -2.44 -4.65 9.61
C TYR A 132 -1.24 -5.54 9.30
N HIS A 133 -0.06 -4.93 9.34
CA HIS A 133 1.22 -5.61 9.31
C HIS A 133 1.89 -5.45 10.67
N ALA A 134 2.27 -6.56 11.32
CA ALA A 134 2.97 -6.53 12.60
C ALA A 134 4.31 -7.26 12.47
N PHE A 135 5.38 -6.60 12.92
CA PHE A 135 6.74 -7.15 12.89
C PHE A 135 7.36 -7.06 14.29
N THR A 136 8.02 -8.13 14.71
CA THR A 136 8.95 -8.07 15.85
C THR A 136 10.34 -7.77 15.32
N ILE A 137 10.92 -6.66 15.76
CA ILE A 137 12.22 -6.19 15.29
C ILE A 137 13.22 -6.22 16.46
N GLY A 138 14.27 -7.04 16.33
CA GLY A 138 15.33 -7.17 17.34
C GLY A 138 15.54 -8.62 17.81
N THR A 139 16.29 -8.79 18.91
CA THR A 139 16.41 -10.09 19.58
C THR A 139 15.29 -10.25 20.60
N VAL A 140 14.51 -11.31 20.43
CA VAL A 140 13.62 -11.90 21.46
C VAL A 140 14.45 -12.69 22.46
#